data_AF-A0A7X8SIS5-F1
#
_entry.id   AF-A0A7X8SIS5-F1
#
_cell.length_a   1.000
_cell.length_b   1.000
_cell.length_c   1.000
_cell.angle_alpha   90.00
_cell.angle_beta   90.00
_cell.angle_gamma   90.00
#
_symmetry.space_group_name_H-M   'P 1'
#
loop_
_entity.id
_entity.type
_entity.pdbx_description
1 polymer ?
#
loop_
_entity_poly.entity_id
_entity_poly.type
_entity_poly.pdbx_seq_one_letter_code
_entity_poly.pdbx_strand_id
1 'polypeptide(L)'
;MKKISLIILSLLCLLSTSIYASNNDPKEEEGKKTEESNEKFDYMHTAPKLNAAPFIKGVAADGTVEIYKEGRNHVMLIDKESENILFDNLKEGKDFVRVYTDYTDNKDCIIIWSMKKKDRKTGNITWKKYTYKKFDSVGWRPVDNMTTAVKSFK
;
A
#
# COMPACT_ATOMS: atom_id res chain seq x y z
N MET A 1 -51.69 28.94 24.97
CA MET A 1 -50.50 28.08 25.18
C MET A 1 -50.19 27.17 23.97
N LYS A 2 -50.16 27.69 22.73
CA LYS A 2 -49.75 26.90 21.54
C LYS A 2 -48.57 27.52 20.76
N LYS A 3 -48.19 28.76 21.09
CA LYS A 3 -47.11 29.50 20.40
C LYS A 3 -45.72 29.33 21.04
N ILE A 4 -45.65 28.91 22.31
CA ILE A 4 -44.37 28.70 23.02
C ILE A 4 -43.76 27.34 22.64
N SER A 5 -44.59 26.35 22.27
CA SER A 5 -44.12 25.01 21.90
C SER A 5 -43.33 24.97 20.59
N LEU A 6 -43.60 25.89 19.65
CA LEU A 6 -42.91 25.96 18.35
C LEU A 6 -41.52 26.61 18.47
N ILE A 7 -41.33 27.50 19.44
CA ILE A 7 -40.05 28.18 19.68
C ILE A 7 -39.06 27.22 20.35
N ILE A 8 -39.54 26.37 21.27
CA ILE A 8 -38.70 25.39 21.96
C ILE A 8 -38.24 24.27 21.00
N LEU A 9 -39.09 23.85 20.06
CA LEU A 9 -38.73 22.83 19.06
C LEU A 9 -37.73 23.37 18.01
N SER A 10 -37.81 24.66 17.67
CA SER A 10 -36.84 25.33 16.80
C SER A 10 -35.46 25.52 17.46
N LEU A 11 -35.42 25.66 18.79
CA LEU A 11 -34.17 25.86 19.52
C LEU A 11 -33.40 24.55 19.74
N LEU A 12 -34.11 23.41 19.79
CA LEU A 12 -33.49 22.08 19.96
C LEU A 12 -32.74 21.60 18.71
N CYS A 13 -33.15 22.02 17.50
CA CYS A 13 -32.52 21.62 16.24
C CYS A 13 -31.20 22.34 15.93
N LEU A 14 -30.83 23.38 16.68
CA LEU A 14 -29.59 24.16 16.46
C LEU A 14 -28.37 23.60 17.22
N LEU A 15 -28.55 22.59 18.07
CA LEU A 15 -27.50 22.06 18.95
C LEU A 15 -26.83 20.76 18.44
N SER A 16 -27.24 20.23 17.27
CA SER A 16 -26.70 18.95 16.75
C SER A 16 -25.61 19.09 15.69
N THR A 17 -25.11 20.28 15.38
CA THR A 17 -23.94 20.44 14.50
C THR A 17 -22.64 20.51 15.30
N SER A 18 -22.32 19.42 16.01
CA SER A 18 -20.96 19.18 16.51
C SER A 18 -20.18 18.40 15.46
N ILE A 19 -19.74 19.09 14.41
CA ILE A 19 -18.61 18.58 13.60
C ILE A 19 -17.34 18.90 14.38
N TYR A 20 -16.56 17.85 14.58
CA TYR A 20 -15.29 17.83 15.28
C TYR A 20 -14.35 18.96 14.84
N ALA A 21 -13.67 19.54 15.84
CA ALA A 21 -12.55 20.44 15.67
C ALA A 21 -11.42 19.78 14.85
N SER A 22 -11.18 20.28 13.65
CA SER A 22 -9.88 20.18 12.98
C SER A 22 -9.03 21.33 13.49
N ASN A 23 -8.28 21.09 14.57
CA ASN A 23 -7.37 22.08 15.13
C ASN A 23 -6.11 22.20 14.26
N ASN A 24 -5.87 23.45 13.85
CA ASN A 24 -4.58 24.13 13.66
C ASN A 24 -3.79 23.85 12.36
N ASP A 25 -4.02 24.71 11.36
CA ASP A 25 -2.92 25.31 10.61
C ASP A 25 -2.52 26.63 11.31
N PRO A 26 -1.26 26.79 11.78
CA PRO A 26 -0.65 28.09 11.96
C PRO A 26 0.00 28.55 10.64
N LYS A 27 -0.15 29.84 10.37
CA LYS A 27 0.49 30.58 9.28
C LYS A 27 2.02 30.42 9.28
N GLU A 28 2.60 30.02 8.15
CA GLU A 28 3.96 30.36 7.68
C GLU A 28 3.84 30.56 6.15
N GLU A 29 3.83 31.81 5.69
CA GLU A 29 4.96 32.51 5.04
C GLU A 29 5.28 32.06 3.61
N GLU A 30 5.55 33.07 2.78
CA GLU A 30 5.75 33.00 1.33
C GLU A 30 6.84 32.01 0.91
N GLY A 31 6.49 31.06 0.05
CA GLY A 31 7.46 30.14 -0.53
C GLY A 31 6.88 29.32 -1.67
N LYS A 32 7.25 29.68 -2.91
CA LYS A 32 7.14 28.92 -4.17
C LYS A 32 6.24 27.66 -4.10
N LYS A 33 5.04 27.77 -4.68
CA LYS A 33 4.35 26.60 -5.23
C LYS A 33 5.23 26.02 -6.34
N THR A 34 6.09 25.07 -5.99
CA THR A 34 6.59 24.12 -6.96
C THR A 34 5.38 23.29 -7.35
N GLU A 35 4.96 23.42 -8.60
CA GLU A 35 4.03 22.48 -9.22
C GLU A 35 4.67 21.10 -9.10
N GLU A 36 4.28 20.33 -8.08
CA GLU A 36 4.60 18.92 -8.00
C GLU A 36 3.95 18.27 -9.21
N SER A 37 4.77 17.88 -10.19
CA SER A 37 4.33 17.06 -11.29
C SER A 37 3.60 15.86 -10.69
N ASN A 38 2.38 15.62 -11.13
CA ASN A 38 1.64 14.38 -10.87
C ASN A 38 2.30 13.20 -11.62
N GLU A 39 3.62 13.06 -11.52
CA GLU A 39 4.34 11.91 -12.01
C GLU A 39 3.95 10.73 -11.12
N LYS A 40 3.19 9.81 -11.72
CA LYS A 40 2.79 8.57 -11.08
C LYS A 40 4.05 7.83 -10.64
N PHE A 41 4.23 7.70 -9.32
CA PHE A 41 5.43 7.08 -8.75
C PHE A 41 5.64 5.67 -9.32
N ASP A 42 6.82 5.43 -9.89
CA ASP A 42 7.20 4.15 -10.47
C ASP A 42 7.63 3.16 -9.39
N TYR A 43 6.68 2.34 -8.94
CA TYR A 43 6.92 1.32 -7.93
C TYR A 43 7.80 0.15 -8.41
N MET A 44 7.92 -0.07 -9.72
CA MET A 44 8.65 -1.20 -10.29
C MET A 44 10.15 -0.97 -10.34
N HIS A 45 10.53 0.29 -10.55
CA HIS A 45 11.93 0.69 -10.69
C HIS A 45 12.44 1.48 -9.48
N THR A 46 11.56 1.97 -8.60
CA THR A 46 11.97 2.70 -7.39
C THR A 46 11.90 1.82 -6.14
N ALA A 47 13.07 1.49 -5.59
CA ALA A 47 13.16 0.78 -4.33
C ALA A 47 12.64 1.63 -3.14
N PRO A 48 12.07 0.98 -2.10
CA PRO A 48 11.50 1.69 -0.96
C PRO A 48 12.59 2.32 -0.07
N LYS A 49 12.23 3.42 0.60
CA LYS A 49 13.03 3.98 1.70
C LYS A 49 12.69 3.26 3.00
N LEU A 50 13.68 3.02 3.87
CA LEU A 50 13.51 2.27 5.14
C LEU A 50 12.47 2.86 6.10
N ASN A 51 12.26 4.19 6.05
CA ASN A 51 11.29 4.89 6.89
C ASN A 51 9.93 5.07 6.20
N ALA A 52 9.74 4.51 5.00
CA ALA A 52 8.41 4.44 4.40
C ALA A 52 7.58 3.47 5.25
N ALA A 53 6.35 3.86 5.59
CA ALA A 53 5.40 2.95 6.24
C ALA A 53 5.35 1.64 5.44
N PRO A 54 5.36 0.47 6.11
CA PRO A 54 5.42 -0.81 5.41
C PRO A 54 4.22 -0.88 4.46
N PHE A 55 4.47 -1.13 3.17
CA PHE A 55 3.46 -1.10 2.11
C PHE A 55 2.37 -2.19 2.22
N ILE A 56 2.19 -2.77 3.42
CA ILE A 56 1.14 -3.70 3.84
C ILE A 56 -0.25 -3.15 3.51
N LYS A 57 -0.42 -1.82 3.42
CA LYS A 57 -1.68 -1.21 2.97
C LYS A 57 -2.18 -1.76 1.63
N GLY A 58 -1.28 -2.13 0.71
CA GLY A 58 -1.66 -2.71 -0.58
C GLY A 58 -2.14 -4.17 -0.47
N VAL A 59 -1.51 -4.97 0.39
CA VAL A 59 -1.94 -6.35 0.63
C VAL A 59 -3.26 -6.39 1.40
N ALA A 60 -3.43 -5.50 2.39
CA ALA A 60 -4.67 -5.42 3.17
C ALA A 60 -5.85 -4.85 2.36
N ALA A 61 -5.58 -4.11 1.28
CA ALA A 61 -6.61 -3.57 0.38
C ALA A 61 -6.99 -4.55 -0.74
N ASP A 62 -6.09 -5.47 -1.10
CA ASP A 62 -6.37 -6.51 -2.08
C ASP A 62 -7.14 -7.66 -1.42
N GLY A 63 -8.31 -8.00 -1.97
CA GLY A 63 -9.17 -9.06 -1.40
C GLY A 63 -8.65 -10.48 -1.62
N THR A 64 -7.62 -10.66 -2.45
CA THR A 64 -7.18 -11.94 -3.02
C THR A 64 -5.82 -12.39 -2.49
N VAL A 65 -5.09 -11.51 -1.80
CA VAL A 65 -3.78 -11.81 -1.18
C VAL A 65 -3.84 -11.54 0.32
N GLU A 66 -3.14 -12.34 1.12
CA GLU A 66 -3.06 -12.17 2.57
C GLU A 66 -1.65 -12.40 3.11
N ILE A 67 -1.33 -11.72 4.21
CA ILE A 67 -0.14 -12.02 5.02
C ILE A 67 -0.55 -13.03 6.10
N TYR A 68 -0.07 -14.27 5.98
CA TYR A 68 -0.26 -15.31 6.98
C TYR A 68 0.94 -15.36 7.93
N LYS A 69 0.69 -15.49 9.23
CA LYS A 69 1.74 -15.66 10.24
C LYS A 69 1.60 -17.02 10.93
N GLU A 70 2.63 -17.84 10.85
CA GLU A 70 2.74 -19.10 11.57
C GLU A 70 3.71 -18.94 12.76
N GLY A 71 3.18 -18.96 13.98
CA GLY A 71 4.00 -18.70 15.16
C GLY A 71 4.59 -17.28 15.18
N ARG A 72 5.78 -17.10 15.78
CA ARG A 72 6.35 -15.76 16.04
C ARG A 72 7.13 -15.15 14.89
N ASN A 73 7.79 -15.97 14.07
CA ASN A 73 8.80 -15.50 13.12
C ASN A 73 8.57 -15.95 11.67
N HIS A 74 7.59 -16.81 11.44
CA HIS A 74 7.30 -17.33 10.11
C HIS A 74 6.13 -16.53 9.54
N VAL A 75 6.40 -15.74 8.50
CA VAL A 75 5.41 -14.89 7.84
C VAL A 75 5.45 -15.20 6.35
N MET A 76 4.28 -15.44 5.76
CA MET A 76 4.10 -15.84 4.38
C MET A 76 3.13 -14.88 3.69
N LEU A 77 3.32 -14.69 2.39
CA LEU A 77 2.33 -14.09 1.50
C LEU A 77 1.58 -15.22 0.79
N ILE A 78 0.26 -15.26 0.97
CA ILE A 78 -0.60 -16.32 0.41
C ILE A 78 -1.61 -15.74 -0.57
N ASP A 79 -1.95 -16.52 -1.58
CA ASP A 79 -3.14 -16.32 -2.40
C ASP A 79 -4.34 -16.93 -1.67
N LYS A 80 -5.34 -16.11 -1.35
CA LYS A 80 -6.52 -16.55 -0.60
C LYS A 80 -7.45 -17.45 -1.39
N GLU A 81 -7.44 -17.32 -2.72
CA GLU A 81 -8.34 -18.09 -3.58
C GLU A 81 -7.86 -19.53 -3.75
N SER A 82 -6.54 -19.71 -3.82
CA SER A 82 -5.91 -21.01 -4.09
C SER A 82 -5.14 -21.60 -2.92
N GLU A 83 -5.04 -20.89 -1.80
CA GLU A 83 -4.23 -21.21 -0.62
C GLU A 83 -2.73 -21.43 -0.94
N ASN A 84 -2.28 -20.96 -2.10
CA ASN A 84 -0.89 -21.09 -2.52
C ASN A 84 0.00 -20.09 -1.79
N ILE A 85 1.18 -20.55 -1.35
CA ILE A 85 2.23 -19.68 -0.83
C ILE A 85 2.89 -18.97 -2.01
N LEU A 86 2.68 -17.65 -2.10
CA LEU A 86 3.31 -16.80 -3.11
C LEU A 86 4.74 -16.48 -2.72
N PHE A 87 4.95 -16.10 -1.47
CA PHE A 87 6.27 -15.77 -0.95
C PHE A 87 6.43 -16.27 0.49
N ASP A 88 7.47 -17.07 0.68
CA ASP A 88 7.81 -17.64 1.98
C ASP A 88 8.88 -16.79 2.70
N ASN A 89 8.84 -16.76 4.03
CA ASN A 89 9.79 -16.08 4.91
C ASN A 89 9.88 -14.56 4.72
N LEU A 90 8.74 -13.88 4.66
CA LEU A 90 8.64 -12.42 4.67
C LEU A 90 9.17 -11.83 5.98
N LYS A 91 10.05 -10.83 5.90
CA LYS A 91 10.67 -10.21 7.07
C LYS A 91 10.03 -8.86 7.39
N GLU A 92 9.25 -8.83 8.47
CA GLU A 92 8.65 -7.59 8.97
C GLU A 92 9.71 -6.50 9.24
N GLY A 93 9.43 -5.27 8.80
CA GLY A 93 10.35 -4.13 8.90
C GLY A 93 11.59 -4.18 7.98
N LYS A 94 11.74 -5.23 7.17
CA LYS A 94 12.86 -5.38 6.21
C LYS A 94 12.38 -5.53 4.78
N ASP A 95 11.33 -6.31 4.59
CA ASP A 95 10.75 -6.57 3.28
C ASP A 95 9.51 -5.69 3.06
N PHE A 96 9.32 -5.25 1.83
CA PHE A 96 8.23 -4.38 1.43
C PHE A 96 7.43 -5.08 0.35
N VAL A 97 6.12 -5.24 0.56
CA VAL A 97 5.18 -5.88 -0.38
C VAL A 97 4.19 -4.84 -0.86
N ARG A 98 3.88 -4.82 -2.15
CA ARG A 98 2.84 -4.00 -2.73
C ARG A 98 2.07 -4.78 -3.79
N VAL A 99 0.74 -4.67 -3.75
CA VAL A 99 -0.15 -5.01 -4.86
C VAL A 99 -0.46 -3.74 -5.64
N TYR A 100 -0.42 -3.80 -6.96
CA TYR A 100 -0.76 -2.69 -7.84
C TYR A 100 -1.26 -3.22 -9.19
N THR A 101 -2.06 -2.42 -9.90
CA THR A 101 -2.49 -2.77 -11.26
C THR A 101 -1.49 -2.21 -12.28
N ASP A 102 -0.98 -3.07 -13.15
CA ASP A 102 -0.18 -2.70 -14.30
C ASP A 102 -1.12 -2.25 -15.43
N TYR A 103 -1.11 -0.96 -15.75
CA TYR A 103 -2.01 -0.37 -16.73
C TYR A 103 -1.62 -0.67 -18.18
N THR A 104 -0.46 -1.30 -18.42
CA THR A 104 -0.08 -1.72 -19.79
C THR A 104 -0.93 -2.88 -20.27
N ASP A 105 -1.34 -3.78 -19.38
CA ASP A 105 -2.19 -4.93 -19.68
C ASP A 105 -3.35 -5.15 -18.70
N ASN A 106 -3.60 -4.18 -17.82
CA ASN A 106 -4.65 -4.14 -16.81
C ASN A 106 -4.66 -5.35 -15.86
N LYS A 107 -3.48 -5.89 -15.54
CA LYS A 107 -3.36 -7.03 -14.62
C LYS A 107 -2.84 -6.59 -13.27
N ASP A 108 -3.32 -7.26 -12.23
CA ASP A 108 -2.78 -7.08 -10.89
C ASP A 108 -1.41 -7.73 -10.76
N CYS A 109 -0.52 -7.02 -10.09
CA CYS A 109 0.88 -7.36 -9.91
C CYS A 109 1.26 -7.22 -8.44
N ILE A 110 2.12 -8.12 -7.97
CA ILE A 110 2.77 -8.01 -6.67
C ILE A 110 4.23 -7.67 -6.91
N ILE A 111 4.75 -6.73 -6.15
CA ILE A 111 6.19 -6.49 -6.04
C ILE A 111 6.63 -6.64 -4.58
N ILE A 112 7.70 -7.40 -4.38
CA ILE A 112 8.34 -7.63 -3.10
C ILE A 112 9.78 -7.16 -3.19
N TRP A 113 10.12 -6.12 -2.44
CA TRP A 113 11.49 -5.67 -2.23
C TRP A 113 12.01 -6.26 -0.93
N SER A 114 12.86 -7.29 -1.02
CA SER A 114 13.45 -7.95 0.14
C SER A 114 14.85 -7.40 0.44
N MET A 115 15.06 -6.91 1.66
CA MET A 115 16.35 -6.37 2.06
C MET A 115 17.37 -7.51 2.26
N LYS A 116 18.46 -7.48 1.49
CA LYS A 116 19.56 -8.43 1.65
C LYS A 116 20.65 -7.91 2.57
N LYS A 117 21.05 -6.66 2.38
CA LYS A 117 22.13 -6.04 3.15
C LYS A 117 21.89 -4.54 3.26
N LYS A 118 22.25 -3.97 4.41
CA LYS A 118 22.41 -2.53 4.59
C LYS A 118 23.87 -2.25 4.93
N ASP A 119 24.53 -1.43 4.13
CA ASP A 119 25.85 -0.93 4.44
C ASP A 119 25.75 0.06 5.60
N ARG A 120 26.50 -0.19 6.68
CA ARG A 120 26.45 0.64 7.90
C ARG A 120 27.16 1.97 7.74
N LYS A 121 28.13 2.07 6.83
CA LYS A 121 28.92 3.28 6.58
C LYS A 121 28.21 4.22 5.62
N THR A 122 27.66 3.68 4.52
CA THR A 122 27.01 4.48 3.48
C THR A 122 25.49 4.58 3.65
N GLY A 123 24.89 3.69 4.45
CA GLY A 123 23.43 3.58 4.56
C GLY A 123 22.77 2.89 3.37
N ASN A 124 23.53 2.54 2.32
CA ASN A 124 23.03 1.94 1.09
C ASN A 124 22.42 0.55 1.36
N ILE A 125 21.30 0.28 0.70
CA ILE A 125 20.58 -0.98 0.85
C ILE A 125 20.69 -1.78 -0.43
N THR A 126 21.13 -3.03 -0.31
CA THR A 126 21.03 -4.03 -1.36
C THR A 126 19.68 -4.71 -1.26
N TRP A 127 18.86 -4.51 -2.27
CA TRP A 127 17.56 -5.15 -2.39
C TRP A 127 17.60 -6.34 -3.32
N LYS A 128 16.73 -7.33 -3.07
CA LYS A 128 16.33 -8.33 -4.06
C LYS A 128 14.85 -8.11 -4.36
N LYS A 129 14.52 -7.99 -5.65
CA LYS A 129 13.15 -7.81 -6.13
C LYS A 129 12.56 -9.18 -6.47
N TYR A 130 11.29 -9.37 -6.11
CA TYR A 130 10.44 -10.46 -6.58
C TYR A 130 9.14 -9.88 -7.12
N THR A 131 8.66 -10.38 -8.24
CA THR A 131 7.45 -9.89 -8.89
C THR A 131 6.51 -11.05 -9.21
N TYR A 132 5.21 -10.79 -9.10
CA TYR A 132 4.15 -11.72 -9.48
C TYR A 132 3.10 -11.00 -10.30
N LYS A 133 2.39 -11.74 -11.15
CA LYS A 133 1.29 -11.23 -11.96
C LYS A 133 0.11 -12.18 -11.89
N LYS A 134 -1.10 -11.64 -11.74
CA LYS A 134 -2.34 -12.41 -11.70
C LYS A 134 -2.82 -12.66 -13.13
N PHE A 135 -3.08 -13.92 -13.44
CA PHE A 135 -3.68 -14.36 -14.70
C PHE A 135 -4.98 -15.07 -14.40
N ASP A 136 -6.05 -14.76 -15.14
CA ASP A 136 -7.40 -15.27 -14.86
C ASP A 136 -7.49 -16.81 -14.88
N SER A 137 -6.66 -17.47 -15.69
CA SER A 137 -6.68 -18.92 -15.84
C SER A 137 -5.83 -19.69 -14.83
N VAL A 138 -4.81 -19.05 -14.25
CA VAL A 138 -3.78 -19.76 -13.45
C VAL A 138 -3.44 -19.06 -12.13
N GLY A 139 -4.07 -17.93 -11.82
CA GLY A 139 -3.83 -17.15 -10.61
C GLY A 139 -2.50 -16.39 -10.64
N TRP A 140 -1.93 -16.18 -9.47
CA TRP A 140 -0.65 -15.48 -9.30
C TRP A 140 0.53 -16.34 -9.78
N ARG A 141 1.38 -15.76 -10.63
CA ARG A 141 2.60 -16.40 -11.14
C ARG A 141 3.81 -15.49 -10.99
N PRO A 142 4.97 -16.04 -10.59
CA PRO A 142 6.20 -15.25 -10.53
C PRO A 142 6.56 -14.75 -11.94
N VAL A 143 6.97 -13.50 -12.02
CA VAL A 143 7.49 -12.87 -13.23
C VAL A 143 8.99 -12.68 -13.01
N ASP A 144 9.81 -12.67 -14.06
CA ASP A 144 11.25 -12.58 -13.88
C ASP A 144 11.67 -11.32 -13.10
N ASN A 145 12.76 -11.46 -12.34
CA ASN A 145 13.22 -10.47 -11.37
C ASN A 145 14.02 -9.31 -11.98
N MET A 146 14.06 -9.17 -13.30
CA MET A 146 14.94 -8.20 -13.94
C MET A 146 14.21 -7.07 -14.65
N THR A 147 13.18 -7.32 -15.44
CA THR A 147 12.50 -6.23 -16.18
C THR A 147 11.19 -6.76 -16.76
N THR A 148 10.08 -6.07 -16.52
CA THR A 148 8.78 -6.45 -17.06
C THR A 148 8.77 -6.38 -18.59
N ALA A 149 8.85 -7.54 -19.22
CA ALA A 149 8.09 -7.93 -20.39
C ALA A 149 7.70 -9.39 -20.18
N VAL A 150 6.40 -9.68 -20.12
CA VAL A 150 5.85 -11.02 -19.88
C VAL A 150 6.41 -11.97 -20.94
N LYS A 151 7.35 -12.84 -20.55
CA LYS A 151 7.76 -13.97 -21.39
C LYS A 151 6.66 -15.01 -21.27
N SER A 152 5.89 -15.17 -22.36
CA SER A 152 4.96 -16.26 -22.53
C SER A 152 5.70 -17.60 -22.41
N PHE A 153 5.01 -18.60 -21.86
CA PHE A 153 5.45 -19.98 -21.91
C PHE A 153 5.39 -20.46 -23.36
N LYS A 154 6.51 -21.00 -23.88
CA LYS A 154 6.47 -21.97 -24.97
C LYS A 154 6.23 -23.35 -24.37
#